data_AF-A0A6G3XCN7-F1
#
_entry.id   AF-A0A6G3XCN7-F1
#
_cell.length_a   1.000
_cell.length_b   1.000
_cell.length_c   1.000
_cell.angle_alpha   90.00
_cell.angle_beta   90.00
_cell.angle_gamma   90.00
#
_symmetry.space_group_name_H-M   'P 1'
#
loop_
_entity.id
_entity.type
_entity.pdbx_description
1 polymer ?
#
loop_
_entity_poly.entity_id
_entity_poly.type
_entity_poly.pdbx_seq_one_letter_code
_entity_poly.pdbx_strand_id
1 'polypeptide(L)' 'RTTECAAFEARALEYLAYGELRAGRHGQARAHAEEGVRAALLAGHRNTAASHHAMLALAASIEGDTAAVAGYA' A
#
# COMPACT_ATOMS: atom_id res chain seq x y z
N ARG A 1 11.89 0.28 19.86
CA ARG A 1 10.53 -0.31 20.02
C ARG A 1 9.50 0.27 19.04
N THR A 2 9.72 1.45 18.45
CA THR A 2 8.78 2.11 17.52
C THR A 2 8.83 1.55 16.09
N THR A 3 10.01 1.14 15.61
CA THR A 3 10.22 0.63 14.24
C THR A 3 9.64 -0.76 14.01
N GLU A 4 9.77 -1.68 14.96
CA GLU A 4 9.15 -3.02 14.84
C GLU A 4 7.63 -2.94 14.82
N CYS A 5 7.03 -2.06 15.62
CA CYS A 5 5.58 -1.86 15.65
C CYS A 5 5.09 -1.33 14.29
N ALA A 6 5.78 -0.32 13.73
CA ALA A 6 5.50 0.19 12.39
C ALA A 6 5.72 -0.86 11.28
N ALA A 7 6.68 -1.78 11.45
CA ALA A 7 6.88 -2.88 10.51
C ALA A 7 5.72 -3.90 10.54
N PHE A 8 5.21 -4.23 11.73
CA PHE A 8 4.03 -5.09 11.86
C PHE A 8 2.77 -4.42 11.29
N GLU A 9 2.61 -3.13 11.54
CA GLU A 9 1.52 -2.31 10.99
C GLU A 9 1.57 -2.29 9.45
N ALA A 10 2.73 -2.02 8.86
CA ALA A 10 2.90 -2.04 7.41
C ALA A 10 2.55 -3.41 6.79
N ARG A 11 2.89 -4.52 7.46
CA ARG A 11 2.54 -5.87 7.01
C ARG A 11 1.03 -6.15 7.15
N ALA A 12 0.41 -5.71 8.23
CA ALA A 12 -1.03 -5.89 8.43
C ALA A 12 -1.83 -5.12 7.36
N LEU A 13 -1.40 -3.89 7.06
CA LEU A 13 -1.98 -3.07 6.01
C LEU A 13 -1.80 -3.71 4.62
N GLU A 14 -0.68 -4.40 4.38
CA GLU A 14 -0.44 -5.10 3.11
C GLU A 14 -1.47 -6.22 2.88
N TYR A 15 -1.73 -7.03 3.91
CA TYR A 15 -2.75 -8.08 3.82
C TYR A 15 -4.17 -7.51 3.69
N LEU A 16 -4.47 -6.42 4.40
CA LEU A 16 -5.79 -5.77 4.33
C LEU A 16 -6.05 -5.19 2.95
N ALA A 17 -5.11 -4.39 2.41
CA ALA A 17 -5.23 -3.79 1.09
C ALA A 17 -5.36 -4.85 0.00
N TYR A 18 -4.61 -5.95 0.09
CA TYR A 18 -4.76 -7.07 -0.85
C TYR A 18 -6.15 -7.73 -0.78
N GLY A 19 -6.69 -7.93 0.43
CA GLY A 19 -8.04 -8.46 0.61
C GLY A 19 -9.12 -7.55 0.01
N GLU A 20 -8.97 -6.24 0.19
CA GLU A 20 -9.90 -5.24 -0.34
C GLU A 20 -9.84 -5.11 -1.87
N LEU A 21 -8.65 -5.19 -2.46
CA LEU A 21 -8.45 -5.29 -3.91
C LEU A 21 -9.22 -6.49 -4.47
N ARG A 22 -9.08 -7.66 -3.85
CA ARG A 22 -9.80 -8.88 -4.26
C ARG A 22 -11.31 -8.80 -4.05
N ALA A 23 -11.77 -7.98 -3.10
CA ALA A 23 -13.17 -7.72 -2.84
C ALA A 23 -13.77 -6.60 -3.71
N GLY A 24 -12.99 -5.99 -4.61
CA GLY A 24 -13.44 -4.89 -5.46
C GLY A 24 -13.56 -3.54 -4.75
N ARG A 25 -13.02 -3.42 -3.53
CA ARG A 25 -13.09 -2.21 -2.69
C ARG A 25 -11.85 -1.33 -2.91
N HIS A 26 -11.65 -0.91 -4.16
CA HIS A 26 -10.40 -0.26 -4.60
C HIS A 26 -10.07 1.01 -3.81
N GLY A 27 -11.08 1.83 -3.48
CA GLY A 27 -10.89 3.04 -2.68
C GLY A 27 -10.40 2.76 -1.24
N GLN A 28 -10.82 1.65 -0.63
CA GLN A 28 -10.31 1.24 0.70
C GLN A 28 -8.90 0.67 0.59
N ALA A 29 -8.67 -0.16 -0.42
CA ALA A 29 -7.34 -0.73 -0.69
C ALA A 29 -6.29 0.36 -0.90
N ARG A 30 -6.65 1.43 -1.62
CA ARG A 30 -5.81 2.60 -1.81
C ARG A 30 -5.47 3.28 -0.48
N ALA A 31 -6.47 3.59 0.34
CA ALA A 31 -6.25 4.27 1.61
C ALA A 31 -5.31 3.47 2.54
N HIS A 32 -5.52 2.16 2.65
CA HIS A 32 -4.68 1.31 3.48
C HIS A 32 -3.27 1.09 2.91
N ALA A 33 -3.11 1.06 1.59
CA ALA A 33 -1.80 1.01 0.97
C ALA A 33 -1.02 2.33 1.15
N GLU A 34 -1.67 3.50 1.06
CA GLU A 34 -1.05 4.81 1.37
C GLU A 34 -0.55 4.87 2.83
N GLU A 35 -1.34 4.34 3.75
CA GLU A 35 -0.97 4.25 5.17
C GLU A 35 0.17 3.25 5.39
N GLY A 36 0.18 2.14 4.65
CA GLY A 36 1.23 1.14 4.64
C GLY A 36 2.58 1.67 4.13
N VAL A 37 2.58 2.54 3.11
CA VAL A 37 3.79 3.25 2.66
C VAL A 37 4.36 4.10 3.79
N ARG A 38 3.53 4.91 4.47
CA ARG A 38 3.99 5.76 5.58
C ARG A 38 4.61 4.93 6.71
N ALA A 39 3.95 3.85 7.12
CA ALA A 39 4.45 2.95 8.16
C ALA A 39 5.76 2.25 7.76
N ALA A 40 5.85 1.77 6.51
CA ALA A 40 7.05 1.10 5.99
C ALA A 40 8.25 2.04 5.87
N LEU A 41 8.04 3.29 5.44
CA LEU A 41 9.09 4.30 5.38
C LEU A 41 9.58 4.70 6.77
N LEU A 42 8.68 4.86 7.75
CA LEU A 42 9.02 5.12 9.14
C LEU A 42 9.81 3.98 9.78
N ALA A 43 9.51 2.73 9.40
CA ALA A 43 10.25 1.55 9.83
C ALA A 43 11.58 1.35 9.09
N GLY A 44 11.86 2.10 8.01
CA GLY A 44 13.03 1.91 7.15
C GLY A 44 12.93 0.68 6.23
N HIS A 45 11.75 0.07 6.10
CA HIS A 45 11.51 -1.18 5.38
C HIS A 45 11.13 -0.89 3.91
N ARG A 46 12.14 -0.58 3.10
CA ARG A 46 11.96 -0.18 1.69
C ARG A 46 11.26 -1.23 0.82
N ASN A 47 11.51 -2.52 1.07
CA ASN A 47 10.84 -3.59 0.31
C ASN A 47 9.33 -3.61 0.58
N THR A 48 8.91 -3.39 1.82
CA THR A 48 7.49 -3.32 2.18
C THR A 48 6.84 -2.07 1.59
N ALA A 49 7.56 -0.93 1.57
CA ALA A 49 7.07 0.27 0.90
C ALA A 49 6.88 0.03 -0.62
N ALA A 50 7.79 -0.69 -1.26
CA ALA A 50 7.67 -1.06 -2.68
C ALA A 50 6.46 -1.97 -2.95
N SER A 51 6.17 -2.96 -2.08
CA SER A 51 4.95 -3.76 -2.17
C SER A 51 3.68 -2.90 -2.13
N HIS A 52 3.64 -1.92 -1.22
CA HIS A 52 2.51 -0.99 -1.12
C HIS A 52 2.37 -0.11 -2.35
N HIS A 53 3.48 0.40 -2.90
CA HIS A 53 3.47 1.14 -4.16
C HIS A 53 2.93 0.31 -5.34
N ALA A 54 3.30 -0.97 -5.43
CA ALA A 54 2.74 -1.86 -6.45
C ALA A 54 1.22 -2.03 -6.32
N MET A 55 0.69 -2.13 -5.09
CA MET A 55 -0.76 -2.18 -4.85
C MET A 55 -1.46 -0.86 -5.21
N LEU A 56 -0.83 0.29 -4.93
CA LEU A 56 -1.35 1.59 -5.34
C LEU A 56 -1.38 1.75 -6.87
N ALA A 57 -0.33 1.33 -7.55
CA ALA A 57 -0.28 1.29 -9.02
C ALA A 57 -1.39 0.40 -9.59
N LEU A 58 -1.61 -0.78 -9.00
CA LEU A 58 -2.67 -1.69 -9.41
C LEU A 58 -4.07 -1.07 -9.20
N ALA A 59 -4.34 -0.47 -8.04
CA ALA A 59 -5.61 0.19 -7.75
C ALA A 59 -5.88 1.34 -8.72
N ALA A 60 -4.89 2.20 -8.96
CA ALA A 60 -4.98 3.30 -9.93
C ALA A 60 -5.23 2.79 -11.36
N SER A 61 -4.59 1.68 -11.75
CA SER A 61 -4.84 1.05 -13.05
C SER A 61 -6.26 0.52 -13.19
N ILE A 62 -6.85 -0.01 -12.12
CA ILE A 62 -8.23 -0.52 -12.12
C ILE A 62 -9.24 0.63 -12.18
N GLU A 63 -8.95 1.76 -11.52
CA GLU A 63 -9.77 2.98 -11.56
C GLU A 63 -9.63 3.76 -12.88
N GLY A 64 -8.67 3.40 -13.74
CA GLY A 64 -8.40 4.07 -15.02
C GLY A 64 -7.57 5.35 -14.90
N ASP A 65 -7.02 5.63 -13.72
CA ASP A 65 -6.16 6.79 -13.46
C ASP A 65 -4.70 6.48 -13.82
N THR A 66 -4.40 6.55 -15.11
CA THR A 66 -3.06 6.24 -15.65
C THR A 66 -1.97 7.22 -15.20
N ALA A 67 -2.35 8.46 -14.82
CA ALA A 67 -1.41 9.43 -14.27
C ALA A 67 -0.97 9.05 -12.85
N ALA A 68 -1.90 8.56 -12.03
CA ALA A 68 -1.58 8.04 -10.70
C ALA A 68 -0.72 6.77 -10.77
N VAL A 69 -0.93 5.87 -11.75
CA VAL A 69 -0.07 4.68 -11.95
C VAL A 69 1.41 5.04 -12.09
N ALA A 70 1.73 6.06 -12.90
CA ALA A 70 3.10 6.51 -13.11
C ALA A 70 3.76 7.13 -11.88
N GLY A 71 2.97 7.66 -10.93
CA GLY A 71 3.46 8.18 -9.66
C GLY A 71 3.86 7.10 -8.65
N TYR A 72 3.53 5.84 -8.92
CA TYR A 72 3.83 4.69 -8.05
C TYR A 72 4.85 3.71 -8.65
N ALA A 73 5.36 3.99 -9.86
CA ALA A 73 6.42 3.24 -10.53
C ALA A 73 7.82 3.66 -10.03
#